data_AF-A0A1H7RKT4-F1
#
_entry.id   AF-A0A1H7RKT4-F1
#
_cell.length_a   1.000
_cell.length_b   1.000
_cell.length_c   1.000
_cell.angle_alpha   90.00
_cell.angle_beta   90.00
_cell.angle_gamma   90.00
#
_symmetry.space_group_name_H-M   'P 1'
#
loop_
_entity.id
_entity.type
_entity.pdbx_description
1 polymer ?
#
loop_
_entity_poly.entity_id
_entity_poly.type
_entity_poly.pdbx_seq_one_letter_code
_entity_poly.pdbx_strand_id
1 'polypeptide(L)'
;MSSAQAVAGPTAWQTFYSGLQKMGRSLQLPVAVLPAAGLLNGLGQPDVLGATGLGWDNVAKVFTAAGGALLGAYIGLPLLFCIGVSIGMAKKADGSTALAAVAGFLVYRGVLDAFPTKDGLANHLPYPGQNPGVLGGILLGLLTGWIWQRFHRTKLPDWLGFFNGRRLVPIIMSGVGLVLAIIFVNLWPPIGDALNSFSNWLTHLGWLGSGIFGVANRLLLVIGMHQLINTYVWFQYGTYHAPDGRTVQGDIPRFLAGDPHAGIFTTGFFPIMMFALPAAALAIAHCAKPSRRKEVTGMMISLGLTSLITGVTEPIEFSFAYLAPVLYGIHALLTGVSMAVTWALGVHDGFSFSAGLIDYALNWSLATKPWLILPVGAVFAVVYYALFRYVIIRFDIKTPGREDDADELEAANTKE
;
A
#
# COMPACT_ATOMS: atom_id res chain seq x y z
N MET A 1 -18.45 33.01 -38.41
CA MET A 1 -19.05 32.50 -37.16
C MET A 1 -18.41 31.14 -36.88
N SER A 2 -17.48 31.08 -35.93
CA SER A 2 -16.83 29.83 -35.54
C SER A 2 -17.74 29.12 -34.53
N SER A 3 -18.35 28.02 -34.94
CA SER A 3 -19.09 27.13 -34.06
C SER A 3 -18.07 26.40 -33.17
N ALA A 4 -17.78 26.98 -32.01
CA ALA A 4 -17.11 26.27 -30.93
C ALA A 4 -18.00 25.08 -30.53
N GLN A 5 -17.67 23.88 -31.01
CA GLN A 5 -18.25 22.66 -30.51
C GLN A 5 -17.93 22.58 -29.02
N ALA A 6 -18.95 22.72 -28.19
CA ALA A 6 -18.84 22.48 -26.76
C ALA A 6 -18.37 21.04 -26.57
N VAL A 7 -17.13 20.85 -26.15
CA VAL A 7 -16.58 19.55 -25.79
C VAL A 7 -17.50 18.96 -24.72
N ALA A 8 -18.14 17.83 -25.01
CA ALA A 8 -19.01 17.15 -24.08
C ALA A 8 -18.25 16.91 -22.76
N GLY A 9 -18.87 17.26 -21.63
CA GLY A 9 -18.27 17.05 -20.32
C GLY A 9 -17.97 15.56 -20.07
N PRO A 10 -17.04 15.25 -19.15
CA PRO A 10 -16.66 13.88 -18.87
C PRO A 10 -17.86 13.04 -18.45
N THR A 11 -17.93 11.81 -18.95
CA THR A 11 -19.00 10.87 -18.60
C THR A 11 -18.94 10.50 -17.11
N ALA A 12 -20.06 9.99 -16.57
CA ALA A 12 -20.09 9.50 -15.19
C ALA A 12 -19.02 8.43 -14.93
N TRP A 13 -18.76 7.56 -15.91
CA TRP A 13 -17.70 6.56 -15.87
C TRP A 13 -16.30 7.19 -15.81
N GLN A 14 -16.02 8.19 -16.65
CA GLN A 14 -14.73 8.90 -16.63
C GLN A 14 -14.49 9.63 -15.31
N THR A 15 -15.55 10.22 -14.74
CA THR A 15 -15.51 10.90 -13.44
C THR A 15 -15.25 9.91 -12.31
N PHE A 16 -15.93 8.76 -12.32
CA PHE A 16 -15.71 7.68 -11.36
C PHE A 16 -14.28 7.10 -11.46
N TYR A 17 -13.83 6.77 -12.67
CA TYR A 17 -12.51 6.20 -12.93
C TYR A 17 -11.38 7.14 -12.52
N SER A 18 -11.46 8.43 -12.90
CA SER A 18 -10.49 9.44 -12.46
C SER A 18 -10.50 9.64 -10.94
N GLY A 19 -11.67 9.52 -10.30
CA GLY A 19 -11.81 9.49 -8.85
C GLY A 19 -11.04 8.34 -8.19
N LEU A 20 -11.18 7.11 -8.72
CA LEU A 20 -10.45 5.93 -8.24
C LEU A 20 -8.94 6.09 -8.38
N GLN A 21 -8.47 6.58 -9.53
CA GLN A 21 -7.03 6.84 -9.74
C GLN A 21 -6.49 7.89 -8.76
N LYS A 22 -7.26 8.97 -8.53
CA LYS A 22 -6.88 10.00 -7.57
C LYS A 22 -6.80 9.44 -6.15
N MET A 23 -7.77 8.61 -5.77
CA MET A 23 -7.78 7.92 -4.49
C MET A 23 -6.56 6.99 -4.35
N GLY A 24 -6.25 6.20 -5.38
CA GLY A 24 -5.06 5.36 -5.42
C GLY A 24 -3.76 6.12 -5.18
N ARG A 25 -3.57 7.27 -5.84
CA ARG A 25 -2.40 8.14 -5.62
C ARG A 25 -2.37 8.72 -4.21
N SER A 26 -3.53 9.07 -3.64
CA SER A 26 -3.60 9.61 -2.27
C SER A 26 -3.18 8.60 -1.20
N LEU A 27 -3.30 7.30 -1.48
CA LEU A 27 -2.89 6.21 -0.58
C LEU A 27 -1.37 5.96 -0.60
N GLN A 28 -0.62 6.52 -1.55
CA GLN A 28 0.84 6.32 -1.63
C GLN A 28 1.62 7.18 -0.61
N LEU A 29 1.16 8.40 -0.34
CA LEU A 29 1.82 9.31 0.61
C LEU A 29 2.00 8.69 2.02
N PRO A 30 0.99 8.08 2.66
CA PRO A 30 1.19 7.44 3.96
C PRO A 30 2.09 6.20 3.88
N VAL A 31 2.00 5.45 2.77
CA VAL A 31 2.82 4.25 2.53
C VAL A 31 4.31 4.58 2.44
N ALA A 32 4.68 5.79 1.99
CA ALA A 32 6.06 6.24 1.91
C ALA A 32 6.79 6.31 3.28
N VAL A 33 6.06 6.28 4.40
CA VAL A 33 6.62 6.29 5.76
C VAL A 33 6.94 4.87 6.26
N LEU A 34 6.34 3.84 5.65
CA LEU A 34 6.52 2.45 6.06
C LEU A 34 7.97 1.90 5.95
N PRO A 35 8.82 2.31 4.98
CA PRO A 35 10.22 1.85 4.96
C PRO A 35 10.98 2.28 6.21
N ALA A 36 10.74 3.51 6.68
CA ALA A 36 11.36 3.99 7.91
C ALA A 36 10.87 3.17 9.13
N ALA A 37 9.57 2.88 9.19
CA ALA A 37 9.00 2.04 10.24
C ALA A 37 9.60 0.62 10.24
N GLY A 38 9.78 0.06 9.06
CA GLY A 38 10.39 -1.26 8.86
C GLY A 38 11.84 -1.32 9.25
N LEU A 39 12.64 -0.37 8.78
CA LEU A 39 14.04 -0.30 9.14
C LEU A 39 14.23 -0.14 10.64
N LEU A 40 13.41 0.69 11.30
CA LEU A 40 13.44 0.86 12.75
C LEU A 40 13.11 -0.45 13.48
N ASN A 41 12.06 -1.16 13.08
CA ASN A 41 11.74 -2.46 13.68
C ASN A 41 12.80 -3.53 13.38
N GLY A 42 13.34 -3.57 12.16
CA GLY A 42 14.39 -4.51 11.74
C GLY A 42 15.66 -4.32 12.54
N LEU A 43 16.12 -3.08 12.71
CA LEU A 43 17.25 -2.77 13.59
C LEU A 43 16.96 -3.13 15.06
N GLY A 44 15.70 -3.03 15.48
CA GLY A 44 15.26 -3.39 16.82
C GLY A 44 15.24 -4.90 17.11
N GLN A 45 15.48 -5.76 16.12
CA GLN A 45 15.40 -7.21 16.31
C GLN A 45 16.52 -7.76 17.22
N PRO A 46 16.26 -8.89 17.94
CA PRO A 46 17.23 -9.48 18.86
C PRO A 46 18.58 -9.83 18.23
N ASP A 47 18.59 -10.26 16.97
CA ASP A 47 19.76 -10.70 16.20
C ASP A 47 20.49 -9.56 15.46
N VAL A 48 19.94 -8.35 15.47
CA VAL A 48 20.58 -7.15 14.92
C VAL A 48 21.21 -6.33 16.05
N LEU A 49 20.42 -5.48 16.73
CA LEU A 49 20.91 -4.67 17.84
C LEU A 49 20.72 -5.33 19.21
N GLY A 50 19.83 -6.32 19.34
CA GLY A 50 19.50 -6.92 20.63
C GLY A 50 20.46 -8.02 21.10
N ALA A 51 19.99 -8.84 22.04
CA ALA A 51 20.77 -9.82 22.80
C ALA A 51 21.58 -10.82 21.97
N THR A 52 21.07 -11.25 20.83
CA THR A 52 21.72 -12.24 19.94
C THR A 52 22.53 -11.61 18.82
N GLY A 53 22.48 -10.28 18.67
CA GLY A 53 23.29 -9.48 17.76
C GLY A 53 24.38 -8.72 18.51
N LEU A 54 24.28 -7.38 18.57
CA LEU A 54 25.26 -6.52 19.23
C LEU A 54 25.15 -6.48 20.78
N GLY A 55 24.11 -7.06 21.37
CA GLY A 55 23.87 -7.04 22.81
C GLY A 55 23.38 -5.69 23.36
N TRP A 56 22.92 -4.79 22.49
CA TRP A 56 22.44 -3.44 22.87
C TRP A 56 20.93 -3.44 23.12
N ASP A 57 20.47 -4.25 24.08
CA ASP A 57 19.05 -4.51 24.31
C ASP A 57 18.19 -3.25 24.51
N ASN A 58 18.71 -2.26 25.23
CA ASN A 58 18.00 -1.01 25.45
C ASN A 58 17.87 -0.20 24.15
N VAL A 59 18.88 -0.23 23.28
CA VAL A 59 18.84 0.41 21.97
C VAL A 59 17.84 -0.33 21.07
N ALA A 60 17.92 -1.66 21.02
CA ALA A 60 16.99 -2.49 20.26
C ALA A 60 15.51 -2.24 20.64
N LYS A 61 15.22 -2.08 21.94
CA LYS A 61 13.89 -1.70 22.44
C LYS A 61 13.45 -0.32 21.96
N VAL A 62 14.34 0.68 21.96
CA VAL A 62 14.03 2.04 21.46
C VAL A 62 13.68 1.99 19.97
N PHE A 63 14.46 1.27 19.17
CA PHE A 63 14.23 1.10 17.73
C PHE A 63 12.90 0.39 17.44
N THR A 64 12.61 -0.71 18.15
CA THR A 64 11.34 -1.42 18.06
C THR A 64 10.14 -0.53 18.45
N ALA A 65 10.27 0.26 19.52
CA ALA A 65 9.21 1.18 19.95
C ALA A 65 8.96 2.28 18.90
N ALA A 66 10.03 2.83 18.32
CA ALA A 66 9.93 3.87 17.28
C ALA A 66 9.27 3.34 15.99
N GLY A 67 9.66 2.15 15.51
CA GLY A 67 9.04 1.51 14.35
C GLY A 67 7.58 1.11 14.62
N GLY A 68 7.31 0.53 15.78
CA GLY A 68 5.97 0.16 16.23
C GLY A 68 5.01 1.36 16.35
N ALA A 69 5.51 2.55 16.70
CA ALA A 69 4.69 3.77 16.75
C ALA A 69 4.10 4.15 15.37
N LEU A 70 4.81 3.85 14.28
CA LEU A 70 4.35 4.10 12.91
C LEU A 70 3.42 2.98 12.39
N LEU A 71 3.72 1.72 12.70
CA LEU A 71 2.92 0.56 12.26
C LEU A 71 1.70 0.28 13.16
N GLY A 72 1.58 0.96 14.30
CA GLY A 72 0.53 0.69 15.28
C GLY A 72 -0.87 0.79 14.66
N ALA A 73 -1.62 -0.32 14.72
CA ALA A 73 -2.97 -0.43 14.16
C ALA A 73 -4.00 0.50 14.81
N TYR A 74 -3.67 1.06 15.99
CA TYR A 74 -4.59 1.90 16.76
C TYR A 74 -4.47 3.40 16.47
N ILE A 75 -3.24 3.92 16.33
CA ILE A 75 -2.98 5.34 16.10
C ILE A 75 -2.12 5.54 14.87
N GLY A 76 -0.90 5.03 14.89
CA GLY A 76 0.15 5.35 13.91
C GLY A 76 -0.34 5.19 12.48
N LEU A 77 -0.67 3.97 12.09
CA LEU A 77 -1.03 3.66 10.72
C LEU A 77 -2.36 4.32 10.30
N PRO A 78 -3.46 4.24 11.09
CA PRO A 78 -4.70 4.93 10.73
C PRO A 78 -4.58 6.45 10.61
N LEU A 79 -3.80 7.09 11.49
CA LEU A 79 -3.58 8.54 11.45
C LEU A 79 -2.74 8.95 10.24
N LEU A 80 -1.68 8.21 9.95
CA LEU A 80 -0.87 8.43 8.75
C LEU A 80 -1.74 8.38 7.49
N PHE A 81 -2.57 7.36 7.35
CA PHE A 81 -3.52 7.25 6.24
C PHE A 81 -4.56 8.38 6.24
N CYS A 82 -5.10 8.76 7.39
CA CYS A 82 -6.04 9.89 7.50
C CYS A 82 -5.43 11.19 6.97
N ILE A 83 -4.20 11.51 7.38
CA ILE A 83 -3.49 12.70 6.94
C ILE A 83 -3.13 12.58 5.45
N GLY A 84 -2.49 11.49 5.05
CA GLY A 84 -2.00 11.29 3.69
C GLY A 84 -3.10 11.34 2.64
N VAL A 85 -4.22 10.65 2.90
CA VAL A 85 -5.41 10.68 2.03
C VAL A 85 -6.04 12.07 1.98
N SER A 86 -6.13 12.77 3.12
CA SER A 86 -6.69 14.13 3.14
C SER A 86 -5.91 15.11 2.26
N ILE A 87 -4.57 15.03 2.31
CA ILE A 87 -3.66 15.85 1.51
C ILE A 87 -3.76 15.46 0.03
N GLY A 88 -3.67 14.16 -0.28
CA GLY A 88 -3.72 13.68 -1.68
C GLY A 88 -5.07 13.94 -2.36
N MET A 89 -6.17 13.98 -1.59
CA MET A 89 -7.49 14.27 -2.14
C MET A 89 -7.79 15.75 -2.25
N ALA A 90 -7.15 16.61 -1.45
CA ALA A 90 -7.32 18.06 -1.53
C ALA A 90 -6.67 18.64 -2.80
N LYS A 91 -7.43 19.37 -3.62
CA LYS A 91 -6.91 20.00 -4.86
C LYS A 91 -5.75 20.98 -4.61
N LYS A 92 -5.73 21.65 -3.46
CA LYS A 92 -4.70 22.60 -3.01
C LYS A 92 -4.49 22.45 -1.50
N ALA A 93 -4.01 21.27 -1.08
CA ALA A 93 -3.75 21.02 0.33
C ALA A 93 -2.78 22.06 0.92
N ASP A 94 -3.01 22.45 2.16
CA ASP A 94 -2.02 23.16 2.98
C ASP A 94 -1.99 22.55 4.39
N GLY A 95 -1.16 23.10 5.29
CA GLY A 95 -1.03 22.57 6.65
C GLY A 95 -2.36 22.51 7.43
N SER A 96 -3.36 23.32 7.08
CA SER A 96 -4.68 23.28 7.73
C SER A 96 -5.51 22.05 7.33
N THR A 97 -5.26 21.46 6.16
CA THR A 97 -5.88 20.17 5.76
C THR A 97 -5.45 19.06 6.70
N ALA A 98 -4.14 18.95 6.96
CA ALA A 98 -3.58 17.96 7.89
C ALA A 98 -4.07 18.20 9.33
N LEU A 99 -4.10 19.45 9.78
CA LEU A 99 -4.62 19.79 11.11
C LEU A 99 -6.08 19.38 11.28
N ALA A 100 -6.91 19.58 10.25
CA ALA A 100 -8.31 19.17 10.28
C ALA A 100 -8.48 17.64 10.33
N ALA A 101 -7.64 16.89 9.59
CA ALA A 101 -7.60 15.43 9.65
C ALA A 101 -7.26 14.94 11.07
N VAL A 102 -6.21 15.51 11.68
CA VAL A 102 -5.80 15.16 13.05
C VAL A 102 -6.92 15.46 14.05
N ALA A 103 -7.54 16.65 13.99
CA ALA A 103 -8.62 17.02 14.90
C ALA A 103 -9.80 16.04 14.82
N GLY A 104 -10.26 15.74 13.59
CA GLY A 104 -11.33 14.78 13.38
C GLY A 104 -10.96 13.37 13.84
N PHE A 105 -9.73 12.92 13.57
CA PHE A 105 -9.23 11.62 13.99
C PHE A 105 -9.12 11.46 15.51
N LEU A 106 -8.63 12.48 16.22
CA LEU A 106 -8.52 12.44 17.68
C LEU A 106 -9.89 12.36 18.36
N VAL A 107 -10.87 13.14 17.88
CA VAL A 107 -12.25 13.05 18.39
C VAL A 107 -12.86 11.68 18.06
N TYR A 108 -12.72 11.24 16.81
CA TYR A 108 -13.14 9.92 16.38
C TYR A 108 -12.61 8.81 17.30
N ARG A 109 -11.31 8.84 17.60
CA ARG A 109 -10.66 7.86 18.47
C ARG A 109 -11.15 7.95 19.91
N GLY A 110 -11.23 9.16 20.46
CA GLY A 110 -11.73 9.37 21.83
C GLY A 110 -13.15 8.85 22.01
N VAL A 111 -13.97 8.91 20.97
CA VAL A 111 -15.32 8.32 20.98
C VAL A 111 -15.25 6.80 20.92
N LEU A 112 -14.44 6.20 20.04
CA LEU A 112 -14.25 4.74 20.03
C LEU A 112 -13.76 4.19 21.38
N ASP A 113 -12.82 4.90 22.02
CA ASP A 113 -12.29 4.58 23.36
C ASP A 113 -13.38 4.62 24.46
N ALA A 114 -14.41 5.45 24.29
CA ALA A 114 -15.45 5.66 25.28
C ALA A 114 -16.57 4.61 25.23
N PHE A 115 -16.69 3.81 24.16
CA PHE A 115 -17.70 2.77 24.06
C PHE A 115 -17.19 1.43 24.65
N PRO A 116 -17.98 0.76 25.51
CA PRO A 116 -17.58 -0.50 26.11
C PRO A 116 -17.48 -1.62 25.08
N THR A 117 -16.51 -2.52 25.27
CA THR A 117 -16.36 -3.74 24.47
C THR A 117 -17.32 -4.83 24.96
N LYS A 118 -17.47 -5.92 24.18
CA LYS A 118 -18.39 -7.04 24.44
C LYS A 118 -18.28 -7.65 25.85
N ASP A 119 -17.15 -7.48 26.54
CA ASP A 119 -16.86 -8.05 27.87
C ASP A 119 -16.90 -7.02 29.03
N GLY A 120 -17.34 -5.79 28.78
CA GLY A 120 -17.46 -4.73 29.80
C GLY A 120 -16.30 -3.73 29.84
N LEU A 121 -16.26 -2.89 30.89
CA LEU A 121 -15.41 -1.68 30.99
C LEU A 121 -13.90 -1.94 31.18
N ALA A 122 -13.46 -3.21 31.15
CA ALA A 122 -12.11 -3.60 31.53
C ALA A 122 -11.40 -4.29 30.35
N ASN A 123 -11.03 -3.51 29.35
CA ASN A 123 -9.83 -3.66 28.51
C ASN A 123 -9.79 -2.47 27.54
N HIS A 124 -8.72 -1.67 27.61
CA HIS A 124 -8.58 -0.33 26.98
C HIS A 124 -8.40 -0.36 25.44
N LEU A 125 -8.83 -1.44 24.79
CA LEU A 125 -8.79 -1.57 23.35
C LEU A 125 -10.21 -1.87 22.88
N PRO A 126 -10.79 -1.08 21.95
CA PRO A 126 -12.05 -1.43 21.33
C PRO A 126 -12.01 -2.88 20.85
N TYR A 127 -13.14 -3.57 20.92
CA TYR A 127 -13.27 -4.90 20.34
C TYR A 127 -12.74 -4.84 18.90
N PRO A 128 -11.92 -5.79 18.44
CA PRO A 128 -11.39 -5.80 17.07
C PRO A 128 -12.45 -5.53 15.99
N GLY A 129 -13.70 -5.94 16.22
CA GLY A 129 -14.83 -5.69 15.32
C GLY A 129 -15.49 -4.30 15.41
N GLN A 130 -15.08 -3.40 16.30
CA GLN A 130 -15.64 -2.03 16.41
C GLN A 130 -14.72 -0.94 15.86
N ASN A 131 -13.41 -1.21 15.77
CA ASN A 131 -12.46 -0.27 15.21
C ASN A 131 -12.09 -0.65 13.76
N PRO A 132 -12.50 0.15 12.75
CA PRO A 132 -12.10 -0.07 11.36
C PRO A 132 -10.61 0.20 11.08
N GLY A 133 -9.83 0.61 12.08
CA GLY A 133 -8.40 0.84 11.97
C GLY A 133 -8.07 1.79 10.83
N VAL A 134 -7.17 1.34 9.95
CA VAL A 134 -6.73 2.10 8.78
C VAL A 134 -7.88 2.45 7.82
N LEU A 135 -8.89 1.60 7.67
CA LEU A 135 -10.06 1.90 6.82
C LEU A 135 -10.86 3.10 7.37
N GLY A 136 -10.99 3.21 8.70
CA GLY A 136 -11.56 4.38 9.35
C GLY A 136 -10.72 5.64 9.11
N GLY A 137 -9.40 5.50 9.20
CA GLY A 137 -8.44 6.56 8.86
C GLY A 137 -8.60 7.05 7.42
N ILE A 138 -8.66 6.14 6.44
CA ILE A 138 -8.87 6.47 5.02
C ILE A 138 -10.19 7.24 4.85
N LEU A 139 -11.29 6.76 5.44
CA LEU A 139 -12.59 7.41 5.30
C LEU A 139 -12.59 8.82 5.91
N LEU A 140 -12.02 8.99 7.09
CA LEU A 140 -11.81 10.32 7.70
C LEU A 140 -10.95 11.22 6.82
N GLY A 141 -9.90 10.68 6.20
CA GLY A 141 -9.06 11.41 5.26
C GLY A 141 -9.82 11.88 4.01
N LEU A 142 -10.63 11.01 3.41
CA LEU A 142 -11.51 11.33 2.27
C LEU A 142 -12.49 12.45 2.64
N LEU A 143 -13.17 12.32 3.78
CA LEU A 143 -14.10 13.32 4.31
C LEU A 143 -13.38 14.64 4.58
N THR A 144 -12.18 14.61 5.17
CA THR A 144 -11.38 15.81 5.41
C THR A 144 -11.06 16.53 4.10
N GLY A 145 -10.56 15.80 3.09
CA GLY A 145 -10.24 16.38 1.79
C GLY A 145 -11.45 17.02 1.10
N TRP A 146 -12.64 16.43 1.25
CA TRP A 146 -13.90 16.97 0.73
C TRP A 146 -14.38 18.20 1.50
N ILE A 147 -14.45 18.12 2.84
CA ILE A 147 -14.91 19.21 3.71
C ILE A 147 -13.97 20.40 3.61
N TRP A 148 -12.66 20.19 3.59
CA TRP A 148 -11.69 21.26 3.42
C TRP A 148 -11.93 22.00 2.11
N GLN A 149 -12.08 21.30 0.98
CA GLN A 149 -12.39 21.95 -0.30
C GLN A 149 -13.67 22.77 -0.25
N ARG A 150 -14.70 22.28 0.43
CA ARG A 150 -16.01 22.92 0.50
C ARG A 150 -16.08 24.12 1.45
N PHE A 151 -15.34 24.10 2.56
CA PHE A 151 -15.51 25.03 3.68
C PHE A 151 -14.28 25.90 4.01
N HIS A 152 -13.10 25.65 3.42
CA HIS A 152 -11.87 26.42 3.74
C HIS A 152 -11.93 27.93 3.43
N ARG A 153 -12.96 28.41 2.73
CA ARG A 153 -13.18 29.85 2.42
C ARG A 153 -14.50 30.38 2.96
N THR A 154 -15.21 29.60 3.77
CA THR A 154 -16.51 30.00 4.32
C THR A 154 -16.35 31.18 5.28
N LYS A 155 -17.25 32.17 5.14
CA LYS A 155 -17.38 33.29 6.07
C LYS A 155 -18.60 33.05 6.95
N LEU A 156 -18.39 33.17 8.26
CA LEU A 156 -19.38 33.12 9.32
C LEU A 156 -19.78 34.54 9.74
N PRO A 157 -20.87 34.70 10.51
CA PRO A 157 -21.25 35.98 11.10
C PRO A 157 -20.13 36.58 11.96
N ASP A 158 -20.13 37.91 12.13
CA ASP A 158 -19.01 38.66 12.70
C ASP A 158 -18.56 38.16 14.09
N TRP A 159 -19.50 37.76 14.94
CA TRP A 159 -19.19 37.23 16.28
C TRP A 159 -18.49 35.85 16.26
N LEU A 160 -18.60 35.10 15.16
CA LEU A 160 -17.85 33.86 14.91
C LEU A 160 -16.65 34.08 13.98
N GLY A 161 -16.28 35.32 13.70
CA GLY A 161 -15.27 35.67 12.69
C GLY A 161 -13.90 35.03 12.93
N PHE A 162 -13.57 34.72 14.19
CA PHE A 162 -12.34 33.99 14.56
C PHE A 162 -12.21 32.63 13.87
N PHE A 163 -13.33 31.94 13.64
CA PHE A 163 -13.39 30.60 13.07
C PHE A 163 -13.48 30.60 11.54
N ASN A 164 -13.38 31.75 10.87
CA ASN A 164 -13.54 31.83 9.43
C ASN A 164 -12.54 30.98 8.62
N GLY A 165 -12.99 30.55 7.44
CA GLY A 165 -12.20 29.87 6.43
C GLY A 165 -11.56 28.58 6.93
N ARG A 166 -10.23 28.49 6.86
CA ARG A 166 -9.47 27.28 7.19
C ARG A 166 -9.62 26.83 8.65
N ARG A 167 -9.90 27.77 9.57
CA ARG A 167 -10.07 27.48 11.01
C ARG A 167 -11.40 26.79 11.31
N LEU A 168 -12.40 26.93 10.44
CA LEU A 168 -13.68 26.25 10.56
C LEU A 168 -13.54 24.75 10.32
N VAL A 169 -12.64 24.36 9.42
CA VAL A 169 -12.56 22.98 8.92
C VAL A 169 -12.23 21.98 10.04
N PRO A 170 -11.25 22.20 10.93
CA PRO A 170 -11.02 21.33 12.09
C PRO A 170 -12.24 21.18 13.01
N ILE A 171 -13.03 22.25 13.21
CA ILE A 171 -14.22 22.22 14.06
C ILE A 171 -15.31 21.34 13.44
N ILE A 172 -15.55 21.49 12.13
CA ILE A 172 -16.46 20.61 11.39
C ILE A 172 -15.95 19.17 11.47
N MET A 173 -14.65 18.96 11.26
CA MET A 173 -14.05 17.62 11.31
C MET A 173 -14.17 16.96 12.68
N SER A 174 -14.07 17.71 13.79
CA SER A 174 -14.36 17.19 15.13
C SER A 174 -15.79 16.65 15.23
N GLY A 175 -16.78 17.40 14.74
CA GLY A 175 -18.17 16.94 14.70
C GLY A 175 -18.38 15.72 13.79
N VAL A 176 -17.70 15.69 12.64
CA VAL A 176 -17.71 14.54 11.73
C VAL A 176 -17.06 13.31 12.36
N GLY A 177 -15.94 13.48 13.06
CA GLY A 177 -15.27 12.41 13.79
C GLY A 177 -16.18 11.78 14.86
N LEU A 178 -16.89 12.61 15.61
CA LEU A 178 -17.90 12.16 16.58
C LEU A 178 -19.00 11.32 15.92
N VAL A 179 -19.64 11.86 14.88
CA VAL A 179 -20.74 11.17 14.18
C VAL A 179 -20.25 9.87 13.56
N LEU A 180 -19.07 9.89 12.92
CA LEU A 180 -18.52 8.73 12.24
C LEU A 180 -18.12 7.61 13.22
N ALA A 181 -17.57 7.96 14.39
CA ALA A 181 -17.27 6.98 15.43
C ALA A 181 -18.54 6.29 15.94
N ILE A 182 -19.61 7.05 16.20
CA ILE A 182 -20.91 6.50 16.59
C ILE A 182 -21.44 5.55 15.51
N ILE A 183 -21.34 5.93 14.23
CA ILE A 183 -21.73 5.08 13.11
C ILE A 183 -20.93 3.77 13.12
N PHE A 184 -19.60 3.85 13.23
CA PHE A 184 -18.76 2.64 13.19
C PHE A 184 -18.97 1.74 14.40
N VAL A 185 -19.13 2.25 15.62
CA VAL A 185 -19.40 1.40 16.79
C VAL A 185 -20.66 0.53 16.60
N ASN A 186 -21.67 1.06 15.90
CA ASN A 186 -22.93 0.37 15.70
C ASN A 186 -22.97 -0.47 14.41
N LEU A 187 -22.34 -0.01 13.33
CA LEU A 187 -22.46 -0.62 12.00
C LEU A 187 -21.20 -1.39 11.57
N TRP A 188 -20.04 -1.14 12.18
CA TRP A 188 -18.80 -1.85 11.84
C TRP A 188 -18.78 -3.32 12.27
N PRO A 189 -19.31 -3.74 13.45
CA PRO A 189 -19.24 -5.14 13.87
C PRO A 189 -19.65 -6.18 12.81
N PRO A 190 -20.81 -6.08 12.15
CA PRO A 190 -21.17 -7.04 11.10
C PRO A 190 -20.24 -6.97 9.88
N ILE A 191 -19.70 -5.79 9.56
CA ILE A 191 -18.74 -5.61 8.45
C ILE A 191 -17.40 -6.26 8.81
N GLY A 192 -16.89 -6.00 10.03
CA GLY A 192 -15.68 -6.62 10.55
C GLY A 192 -15.79 -8.13 10.60
N ASP A 193 -16.92 -8.68 11.07
CA ASP A 193 -17.19 -10.12 11.10
C ASP A 193 -17.24 -10.72 9.69
N ALA A 194 -17.83 -10.02 8.71
CA ALA A 194 -17.84 -10.45 7.31
C ALA A 194 -16.44 -10.44 6.69
N LEU A 195 -15.66 -9.38 6.94
CA LEU A 195 -14.27 -9.28 6.46
C LEU A 195 -13.39 -10.36 7.09
N ASN A 196 -13.54 -10.62 8.41
CA ASN A 196 -12.82 -11.67 9.11
C ASN A 196 -13.20 -13.05 8.54
N SER A 197 -14.48 -13.29 8.30
CA SER A 197 -14.97 -14.53 7.69
C SER A 197 -14.41 -14.73 6.28
N PHE A 198 -14.40 -13.67 5.47
CA PHE A 198 -13.83 -13.69 4.13
C PHE A 198 -12.32 -13.99 4.16
N SER A 199 -11.56 -13.35 5.05
CA SER A 199 -10.13 -13.63 5.13
C SER A 199 -9.81 -14.99 5.74
N ASN A 200 -10.59 -15.48 6.71
CA ASN A 200 -10.45 -16.86 7.20
C ASN A 200 -10.72 -17.87 6.07
N TRP A 201 -11.79 -17.66 5.30
CA TRP A 201 -12.07 -18.46 4.10
C TRP A 201 -10.88 -18.43 3.12
N LEU A 202 -10.35 -17.24 2.83
CA LEU A 202 -9.20 -17.08 1.93
C LEU A 202 -7.97 -17.82 2.45
N THR A 203 -7.69 -17.79 3.75
CA THR A 203 -6.56 -18.52 4.35
C THR A 203 -6.77 -20.04 4.33
N HIS A 204 -8.00 -20.54 4.52
CA HIS A 204 -8.29 -21.97 4.45
C HIS A 204 -8.12 -22.56 3.05
N LEU A 205 -8.12 -21.74 2.00
CA LEU A 205 -7.77 -22.18 0.64
C LEU A 205 -6.26 -22.48 0.47
N GLY A 206 -5.44 -22.16 1.47
CA GLY A 206 -4.00 -22.39 1.45
C GLY A 206 -3.30 -21.71 0.28
N TRP A 207 -2.53 -22.46 -0.50
CA TRP A 207 -1.80 -21.95 -1.66
C TRP A 207 -2.71 -21.24 -2.67
N LEU A 208 -3.93 -21.74 -2.86
CA LEU A 208 -4.88 -21.14 -3.79
C LEU A 208 -5.36 -19.77 -3.28
N GLY A 209 -5.57 -19.63 -1.97
CA GLY A 209 -5.96 -18.36 -1.37
C GLY A 209 -4.89 -17.29 -1.47
N SER A 210 -3.64 -17.66 -1.19
CA SER A 210 -2.47 -16.78 -1.39
C SER A 210 -2.35 -16.38 -2.87
N GLY A 211 -2.58 -17.32 -3.80
CA GLY A 211 -2.60 -17.04 -5.23
C GLY A 211 -3.70 -16.07 -5.66
N ILE A 212 -4.94 -16.27 -5.22
CA ILE A 212 -6.07 -15.37 -5.51
C ILE A 212 -5.78 -13.95 -5.02
N PHE A 213 -5.21 -13.81 -3.82
CA PHE A 213 -4.79 -12.52 -3.29
C PHE A 213 -3.76 -11.84 -4.21
N GLY A 214 -2.73 -12.57 -4.65
CA GLY A 214 -1.71 -12.05 -5.56
C GLY A 214 -2.28 -11.52 -6.89
N VAL A 215 -3.20 -12.27 -7.50
CA VAL A 215 -3.87 -11.85 -8.76
C VAL A 215 -4.70 -10.60 -8.52
N ALA A 216 -5.56 -10.61 -7.50
CA ALA A 216 -6.42 -9.47 -7.18
C ALA A 216 -5.60 -8.21 -6.88
N ASN A 217 -4.50 -8.37 -6.14
CA ASN A 217 -3.58 -7.29 -5.82
C ASN A 217 -3.00 -6.63 -7.08
N ARG A 218 -2.47 -7.41 -8.02
CA ARG A 218 -1.93 -6.84 -9.26
C ARG A 218 -3.02 -6.22 -10.13
N LEU A 219 -4.16 -6.88 -10.33
CA LEU A 219 -5.25 -6.30 -11.14
C LEU A 219 -5.74 -4.95 -10.59
N LEU A 220 -5.84 -4.81 -9.27
CA LEU A 220 -6.25 -3.56 -8.63
C LEU A 220 -5.13 -2.51 -8.61
N LEU A 221 -3.88 -2.87 -8.92
CA LEU A 221 -2.76 -1.93 -8.91
C LEU A 221 -2.87 -0.86 -10.00
N VAL A 222 -3.39 -1.21 -11.18
CA VAL A 222 -3.57 -0.28 -12.30
C VAL A 222 -4.45 0.92 -11.94
N ILE A 223 -5.38 0.74 -11.01
CA ILE A 223 -6.27 1.81 -10.50
C ILE A 223 -5.91 2.23 -9.08
N GLY A 224 -4.79 1.75 -8.52
CA GLY A 224 -4.31 2.05 -7.18
C GLY A 224 -5.16 1.47 -6.04
N MET A 225 -6.14 0.61 -6.34
CA MET A 225 -7.08 0.03 -5.37
C MET A 225 -6.50 -1.17 -4.61
N HIS A 226 -5.36 -1.68 -5.04
CA HIS A 226 -4.61 -2.73 -4.33
C HIS A 226 -4.32 -2.34 -2.87
N GLN A 227 -4.12 -1.05 -2.61
CA GLN A 227 -3.89 -0.53 -1.26
C GLN A 227 -5.07 -0.78 -0.31
N LEU A 228 -6.30 -0.86 -0.82
CA LEU A 228 -7.49 -1.14 0.00
C LEU A 228 -7.47 -2.59 0.50
N ILE A 229 -7.17 -3.56 -0.37
CA ILE A 229 -7.08 -4.96 0.03
C ILE A 229 -5.85 -5.21 0.91
N ASN A 230 -4.73 -4.53 0.61
CA ASN A 230 -3.51 -4.57 1.41
C ASN A 230 -3.77 -4.08 2.82
N THR A 231 -4.49 -2.96 2.93
CA THR A 231 -4.81 -2.35 4.22
C THR A 231 -5.45 -3.34 5.18
N TYR A 232 -6.39 -4.14 4.68
CA TYR A 232 -7.05 -5.14 5.51
C TYR A 232 -6.16 -6.38 5.73
N VAL A 233 -5.69 -7.02 4.65
CA VAL A 233 -4.94 -8.29 4.75
C VAL A 233 -3.59 -8.12 5.47
N TRP A 234 -2.88 -7.03 5.21
CA TRP A 234 -1.56 -6.83 5.80
C TRP A 234 -1.59 -6.22 7.20
N PHE A 235 -2.63 -5.47 7.58
CA PHE A 235 -2.64 -4.70 8.85
C PHE A 235 -3.83 -4.95 9.78
N GLN A 236 -4.86 -5.68 9.36
CA GLN A 236 -6.04 -5.96 10.21
C GLN A 236 -6.39 -7.44 10.28
N TYR A 237 -5.98 -8.24 9.30
CA TYR A 237 -6.30 -9.64 9.24
C TYR A 237 -5.63 -10.47 10.35
N GLY A 238 -6.46 -11.24 11.05
CA GLY A 238 -6.02 -12.15 12.11
C GLY A 238 -5.51 -11.42 13.34
N THR A 239 -5.36 -12.16 14.45
CA THR A 239 -4.85 -11.61 15.72
C THR A 239 -3.80 -12.56 16.26
N TYR A 240 -2.68 -12.00 16.73
CA TYR A 240 -1.61 -12.72 17.38
C TYR A 240 -1.30 -12.08 18.74
N HIS A 241 -1.27 -12.91 19.78
CA HIS A 241 -0.84 -12.51 21.11
C HIS A 241 0.63 -12.88 21.26
N ALA A 242 1.50 -11.88 21.14
CA ALA A 242 2.94 -12.07 21.19
C ALA A 242 3.40 -12.39 22.64
N PRO A 243 4.51 -13.14 22.81
CA PRO A 243 5.03 -13.49 24.13
C PRO A 243 5.40 -12.28 25.01
N ASP A 244 5.61 -11.11 24.42
CA ASP A 244 5.93 -9.86 25.10
C ASP A 244 4.69 -9.09 25.61
N GLY A 245 3.50 -9.69 25.49
CA GLY A 245 2.23 -9.13 25.94
C GLY A 245 1.56 -8.18 24.94
N ARG A 246 2.17 -7.93 23.78
CA ARG A 246 1.52 -7.15 22.70
C ARG A 246 0.49 -8.00 21.98
N THR A 247 -0.63 -7.38 21.61
CA THR A 247 -1.59 -7.95 20.66
C THR A 247 -1.45 -7.21 19.34
N VAL A 248 -1.17 -7.94 18.27
CA VAL A 248 -0.96 -7.37 16.93
C VAL A 248 -1.91 -8.02 15.92
N GLN A 249 -2.23 -7.27 14.86
CA GLN A 249 -3.16 -7.67 13.81
C GLN A 249 -2.58 -7.39 12.44
N GLY A 250 -3.01 -8.16 11.45
CA GLY A 250 -2.50 -8.10 10.07
C GLY A 250 -1.30 -9.00 9.83
N ASP A 251 -1.17 -9.47 8.59
CA ASP A 251 -0.10 -10.39 8.19
C ASP A 251 1.31 -9.81 8.47
N ILE A 252 1.53 -8.51 8.24
CA ILE A 252 2.83 -7.85 8.46
C ILE A 252 3.16 -7.72 9.96
N PRO A 253 2.32 -7.07 10.80
CA PRO A 253 2.64 -6.94 12.23
C PRO A 253 2.72 -8.28 12.95
N ARG A 254 1.92 -9.28 12.56
CA ARG A 254 2.00 -10.64 13.10
C ARG A 254 3.35 -11.28 12.76
N PHE A 255 3.81 -11.21 11.51
CA PHE A 255 5.12 -11.71 11.11
C PHE A 255 6.26 -11.04 11.90
N LEU A 256 6.25 -9.71 11.99
CA LEU A 256 7.27 -8.94 12.72
C LEU A 256 7.23 -9.19 14.24
N ALA A 257 6.11 -9.66 14.78
CA ALA A 257 5.99 -10.08 16.18
C ALA A 257 6.36 -11.56 16.40
N GLY A 258 6.77 -12.28 15.35
CA GLY A 258 7.22 -13.67 15.42
C GLY A 258 6.10 -14.71 15.33
N ASP A 259 4.96 -14.39 14.72
CA ASP A 259 3.92 -15.39 14.43
C ASP A 259 4.39 -16.35 13.32
N PRO A 260 4.55 -17.67 13.60
CA PRO A 260 5.05 -18.63 12.61
C PRO A 260 4.04 -18.93 11.48
N HIS A 261 2.78 -18.47 11.59
CA HIS A 261 1.73 -18.65 10.59
C HIS A 261 1.44 -17.39 9.78
N ALA A 262 2.18 -16.30 10.01
CA ALA A 262 2.06 -15.06 9.27
C ALA A 262 3.06 -15.00 8.09
N GLY A 263 2.91 -13.99 7.23
CA GLY A 263 3.73 -13.80 6.04
C GLY A 263 3.21 -14.50 4.79
N ILE A 264 2.05 -15.17 4.89
CA ILE A 264 1.48 -15.98 3.80
C ILE A 264 0.89 -15.14 2.66
N PHE A 265 0.58 -13.87 2.92
CA PHE A 265 0.08 -12.90 1.95
C PHE A 265 1.14 -11.88 1.53
N THR A 266 2.39 -12.07 1.94
CA THR A 266 3.53 -11.20 1.61
C THR A 266 4.65 -11.95 0.87
N THR A 267 4.92 -13.20 1.22
CA THR A 267 6.09 -13.95 0.72
C THR A 267 6.20 -14.01 -0.81
N GLY A 268 5.08 -14.25 -1.50
CA GLY A 268 5.09 -14.43 -2.96
C GLY A 268 5.40 -13.18 -3.77
N PHE A 269 5.48 -12.00 -3.13
CA PHE A 269 5.95 -10.79 -3.80
C PHE A 269 7.47 -10.77 -3.96
N PHE A 270 8.26 -11.41 -3.09
CA PHE A 270 9.73 -11.39 -3.19
C PHE A 270 10.25 -11.94 -4.52
N PRO A 271 9.82 -13.14 -5.01
CA PRO A 271 10.24 -13.62 -6.33
C PRO A 271 9.88 -12.66 -7.47
N ILE A 272 8.76 -11.93 -7.35
CA ILE A 272 8.31 -10.99 -8.37
C ILE A 272 9.17 -9.72 -8.36
N MET A 273 9.33 -9.11 -7.20
CA MET A 273 9.99 -7.80 -7.06
C MET A 273 11.52 -7.90 -7.19
N MET A 274 12.12 -8.95 -6.64
CA MET A 274 13.58 -9.14 -6.67
C MET A 274 14.09 -9.76 -7.96
N PHE A 275 13.26 -10.52 -8.70
CA PHE A 275 13.74 -11.30 -9.83
C PHE A 275 12.92 -11.08 -11.10
N ALA A 276 11.61 -11.28 -11.04
CA ALA A 276 10.75 -11.25 -12.21
C ALA A 276 10.72 -9.87 -12.91
N LEU A 277 10.50 -8.79 -12.16
CA LEU A 277 10.41 -7.43 -12.70
C LEU A 277 11.77 -6.88 -13.15
N PRO A 278 12.89 -7.10 -12.43
CA PRO A 278 14.22 -6.81 -12.97
C PRO A 278 14.50 -7.55 -14.29
N ALA A 279 14.07 -8.82 -14.41
CA ALA A 279 14.21 -9.59 -15.64
C ALA A 279 13.33 -9.05 -16.78
N ALA A 280 12.11 -8.60 -16.47
CA ALA A 280 11.25 -7.90 -17.44
C ALA A 280 11.86 -6.57 -17.90
N ALA A 281 12.43 -5.78 -16.99
CA ALA A 281 13.12 -4.54 -17.31
C ALA A 281 14.31 -4.80 -18.25
N LEU A 282 15.09 -5.86 -18.00
CA LEU A 282 16.16 -6.30 -18.89
C LEU A 282 15.64 -6.72 -20.28
N ALA A 283 14.51 -7.43 -20.33
CA ALA A 283 13.88 -7.82 -21.59
C ALA A 283 13.43 -6.59 -22.41
N ILE A 284 12.82 -5.59 -21.76
CA ILE A 284 12.44 -4.31 -22.38
C ILE A 284 13.68 -3.60 -22.94
N ALA A 285 14.75 -3.49 -22.15
CA ALA A 285 16.00 -2.89 -22.58
C ALA A 285 16.60 -3.57 -23.83
N HIS A 286 16.61 -4.90 -23.86
CA HIS A 286 17.10 -5.66 -25.02
C HIS A 286 16.21 -5.54 -26.26
N CYS A 287 14.92 -5.26 -26.09
CA CYS A 287 13.98 -5.08 -27.20
C CYS A 287 13.98 -3.64 -27.76
N ALA A 288 14.62 -2.68 -27.10
CA ALA A 288 14.71 -1.30 -27.60
C ALA A 288 15.45 -1.21 -28.95
N LYS A 289 15.07 -0.21 -29.77
CA LYS A 289 15.74 0.14 -31.04
C LYS A 289 17.24 0.38 -30.78
N PRO A 290 18.15 0.01 -31.71
CA PRO A 290 19.59 0.21 -31.52
C PRO A 290 19.98 1.65 -31.17
N SER A 291 19.29 2.65 -31.74
CA SER A 291 19.52 4.07 -31.48
C SER A 291 19.26 4.50 -30.03
N ARG A 292 18.26 3.91 -29.36
CA ARG A 292 17.86 4.28 -27.98
C ARG A 292 18.26 3.26 -26.92
N ARG A 293 18.83 2.11 -27.32
CA ARG A 293 19.15 1.00 -26.42
C ARG A 293 19.99 1.43 -25.22
N LYS A 294 20.96 2.34 -25.40
CA LYS A 294 21.80 2.83 -24.29
C LYS A 294 20.98 3.58 -23.24
N GLU A 295 20.13 4.52 -23.67
CA GLU A 295 19.25 5.30 -22.79
C GLU A 295 18.26 4.39 -22.06
N VAL A 296 17.56 3.53 -22.81
CA VAL A 296 16.54 2.64 -22.25
C VAL A 296 17.16 1.61 -21.31
N THR A 297 18.35 1.10 -21.62
CA THR A 297 19.08 0.20 -20.72
C THR A 297 19.41 0.89 -19.40
N GLY A 298 19.91 2.14 -19.44
CA GLY A 298 20.18 2.91 -18.23
C GLY A 298 18.92 3.11 -17.37
N MET A 299 17.81 3.51 -18.01
CA MET A 299 16.52 3.66 -17.35
C MET A 299 16.02 2.35 -16.74
N MET A 300 15.97 1.27 -17.53
CA MET A 300 15.44 -0.04 -17.08
C MET A 300 16.31 -0.68 -16.00
N ILE A 301 17.63 -0.51 -16.03
CA ILE A 301 18.51 -0.97 -14.94
C ILE A 301 18.19 -0.19 -13.65
N SER A 302 18.01 1.13 -13.72
CA SER A 302 17.66 1.93 -12.54
C SER A 302 16.32 1.51 -11.94
N LEU A 303 15.29 1.31 -12.78
CA LEU A 303 14.00 0.83 -12.33
C LEU A 303 14.08 -0.60 -11.77
N GLY A 304 14.81 -1.50 -12.44
CA GLY A 304 15.04 -2.87 -11.98
C GLY A 304 15.75 -2.94 -10.64
N LEU A 305 16.79 -2.12 -10.43
CA LEU A 305 17.47 -1.99 -9.14
C LEU A 305 16.55 -1.44 -8.06
N THR A 306 15.69 -0.48 -8.42
CA THR A 306 14.70 0.08 -7.49
C THR A 306 13.73 -1.01 -7.03
N SER A 307 13.19 -1.82 -7.95
CA SER A 307 12.35 -2.98 -7.63
C SER A 307 13.09 -4.02 -6.80
N LEU A 308 14.33 -4.37 -7.17
CA LEU A 308 15.13 -5.35 -6.44
C LEU A 308 15.42 -4.91 -5.00
N ILE A 309 15.87 -3.67 -4.81
CA ILE A 309 16.35 -3.19 -3.51
C ILE A 309 15.18 -2.83 -2.60
N THR A 310 14.20 -2.10 -3.14
CA THR A 310 13.14 -1.47 -2.34
C THR A 310 11.78 -2.14 -2.48
N GLY A 311 11.59 -2.99 -3.50
CA GLY A 311 10.30 -3.59 -3.82
C GLY A 311 9.30 -2.63 -4.49
N VAL A 312 9.73 -1.43 -4.91
CA VAL A 312 8.87 -0.50 -5.67
C VAL A 312 8.78 -0.94 -7.12
N THR A 313 7.56 -1.17 -7.59
CA THR A 313 7.30 -1.90 -8.85
C THR A 313 6.57 -1.05 -9.90
N GLU A 314 5.85 -0.03 -9.43
CA GLU A 314 4.97 0.82 -10.22
C GLU A 314 5.66 1.44 -11.44
N PRO A 315 6.90 1.97 -11.37
CA PRO A 315 7.56 2.52 -12.54
C PRO A 315 7.76 1.50 -13.67
N ILE A 316 8.03 0.23 -13.33
CA ILE A 316 8.18 -0.85 -14.33
C ILE A 316 6.80 -1.27 -14.81
N GLU A 317 5.87 -1.57 -13.91
CA GLU A 317 4.53 -2.05 -14.26
C GLU A 317 3.77 -1.05 -15.14
N PHE A 318 3.81 0.24 -14.80
CA PHE A 318 3.14 1.28 -15.59
C PHE A 318 3.76 1.48 -16.97
N SER A 319 5.02 1.08 -17.18
CA SER A 319 5.65 1.14 -18.50
C SER A 319 5.04 0.17 -19.51
N PHE A 320 4.26 -0.84 -19.08
CA PHE A 320 3.60 -1.78 -19.99
C PHE A 320 2.13 -2.04 -19.68
N ALA A 321 1.61 -1.71 -18.48
CA ALA A 321 0.24 -2.01 -18.08
C ALA A 321 -0.82 -1.47 -19.06
N TYR A 322 -0.60 -0.25 -19.56
CA TYR A 322 -1.53 0.42 -20.49
C TYR A 322 -1.25 0.09 -21.96
N LEU A 323 0.00 -0.25 -22.29
CA LEU A 323 0.43 -0.58 -23.66
C LEU A 323 0.13 -2.04 -24.02
N ALA A 324 0.17 -2.93 -23.03
CA ALA A 324 -0.02 -4.36 -23.20
C ALA A 324 -0.90 -4.95 -22.08
N PRO A 325 -2.22 -4.68 -22.08
CA PRO A 325 -3.13 -5.13 -21.01
C PRO A 325 -3.15 -6.66 -20.83
N VAL A 326 -3.00 -7.44 -21.91
CA VAL A 326 -2.91 -8.90 -21.84
C VAL A 326 -1.63 -9.34 -21.12
N LEU A 327 -0.49 -8.70 -21.40
CA LEU A 327 0.76 -8.98 -20.71
C LEU A 327 0.66 -8.60 -19.22
N TYR A 328 -0.06 -7.54 -18.89
CA TYR A 328 -0.39 -7.19 -17.52
C TYR A 328 -1.26 -8.24 -16.82
N GLY A 329 -2.28 -8.76 -17.51
CA GLY A 329 -3.07 -9.88 -17.01
C GLY A 329 -2.23 -11.12 -16.73
N ILE A 330 -1.28 -11.45 -17.61
CA ILE A 330 -0.33 -12.56 -17.39
C ILE A 330 0.58 -12.26 -16.19
N HIS A 331 1.09 -11.03 -16.07
CA HIS A 331 1.86 -10.60 -14.89
C HIS A 331 1.07 -10.83 -13.60
N ALA A 332 -0.20 -10.41 -13.55
CA ALA A 332 -1.06 -10.62 -12.40
C ALA A 332 -1.25 -12.11 -12.06
N LEU A 333 -1.48 -12.95 -13.07
CA LEU A 333 -1.58 -14.40 -12.91
C LEU A 333 -0.28 -15.00 -12.38
N LEU A 334 0.87 -14.61 -12.94
CA LEU A 334 2.17 -15.10 -12.51
C LEU A 334 2.52 -14.64 -11.08
N THR A 335 2.10 -13.44 -10.66
CA THR A 335 2.20 -13.03 -9.25
C THR A 335 1.36 -13.95 -8.37
N GLY A 336 0.14 -14.29 -8.78
CA GLY A 336 -0.66 -15.30 -8.08
C GLY A 336 0.02 -16.67 -8.00
N VAL A 337 0.65 -17.12 -9.10
CA VAL A 337 1.43 -18.38 -9.11
C VAL A 337 2.62 -18.28 -8.14
N SER A 338 3.32 -17.15 -8.09
CA SER A 338 4.43 -16.94 -7.16
C SER A 338 3.97 -17.10 -5.71
N MET A 339 2.88 -16.43 -5.35
CA MET A 339 2.23 -16.53 -4.03
C MET A 339 1.82 -17.96 -3.68
N ALA A 340 1.16 -18.66 -4.60
CA ALA A 340 0.80 -20.06 -4.44
C ALA A 340 2.01 -20.97 -4.23
N VAL A 341 3.05 -20.82 -5.04
CA VAL A 341 4.26 -21.67 -4.98
C VAL A 341 5.03 -21.44 -3.68
N THR A 342 5.27 -20.18 -3.29
CA THR A 342 5.97 -19.88 -2.04
C THR A 342 5.19 -20.42 -0.83
N TRP A 343 3.87 -20.29 -0.85
CA TRP A 343 3.01 -20.87 0.18
C TRP A 343 3.12 -22.40 0.21
N ALA A 344 3.03 -23.06 -0.95
CA ALA A 344 3.07 -24.53 -1.04
C ALA A 344 4.41 -25.12 -0.58
N LEU A 345 5.51 -24.38 -0.75
CA LEU A 345 6.82 -24.75 -0.24
C LEU A 345 7.00 -24.49 1.27
N GLY A 346 6.02 -23.86 1.90
CA GLY A 346 6.03 -23.46 3.31
C GLY A 346 7.07 -22.39 3.60
N VAL A 347 7.25 -21.44 2.67
CA VAL A 347 8.10 -20.26 2.87
C VAL A 347 7.23 -19.18 3.51
N HIS A 348 7.65 -18.66 4.65
CA HIS A 348 6.99 -17.54 5.31
C HIS A 348 7.99 -16.41 5.49
N ASP A 349 7.75 -15.30 4.81
CA ASP A 349 8.52 -14.07 4.93
C ASP A 349 7.57 -12.87 4.84
N GLY A 350 7.91 -11.81 5.57
CA GLY A 350 7.16 -10.56 5.64
C GLY A 350 7.97 -9.41 5.08
N PHE A 351 7.34 -8.25 4.97
CA PHE A 351 8.02 -6.99 4.69
C PHE A 351 7.32 -5.88 5.43
N SER A 352 8.02 -4.78 5.69
CA SER A 352 7.42 -3.61 6.33
C SER A 352 6.95 -2.57 5.32
N PHE A 353 7.65 -2.45 4.20
CA PHE A 353 7.28 -1.55 3.10
C PHE A 353 6.91 -2.31 1.84
N SER A 354 7.83 -3.14 1.35
CA SER A 354 7.62 -3.94 0.13
C SER A 354 8.59 -5.12 0.09
N ALA A 355 8.39 -6.06 -0.83
CA ALA A 355 9.17 -7.30 -0.89
C ALA A 355 10.54 -7.12 -1.58
N GLY A 356 11.31 -6.12 -1.17
CA GLY A 356 12.65 -5.82 -1.67
C GLY A 356 13.77 -6.53 -0.88
N LEU A 357 15.00 -6.45 -1.41
CA LEU A 357 16.20 -7.04 -0.81
C LEU A 357 16.45 -6.55 0.62
N ILE A 358 16.12 -5.30 0.93
CA ILE A 358 16.30 -4.74 2.29
C ILE A 358 15.41 -5.49 3.28
N ASP A 359 14.10 -5.60 2.99
CA ASP A 359 13.16 -6.33 3.85
C ASP A 359 13.54 -7.82 3.93
N TYR A 360 13.92 -8.45 2.81
CA TYR A 360 14.39 -9.85 2.78
C TYR A 360 15.61 -10.08 3.69
N ALA A 361 16.60 -9.19 3.64
CA ALA A 361 17.80 -9.31 4.45
C ALA A 361 17.53 -9.05 5.94
N LEU A 362 16.69 -8.05 6.26
CA LEU A 362 16.34 -7.72 7.64
C LEU A 362 15.48 -8.81 8.29
N ASN A 363 14.66 -9.52 7.52
CA ASN A 363 13.74 -10.52 8.05
C ASN A 363 14.31 -11.95 8.02
N TRP A 364 15.58 -12.12 7.61
CA TRP A 364 16.18 -13.44 7.39
C TRP A 364 16.07 -14.39 8.60
N SER A 365 16.24 -13.86 9.82
CA SER A 365 16.16 -14.64 11.06
C SER A 365 14.74 -14.94 11.52
N LEU A 366 13.78 -14.07 11.18
CA LEU A 366 12.35 -14.26 11.47
C LEU A 366 11.67 -15.18 10.44
N ALA A 367 12.15 -15.18 9.21
CA ALA A 367 11.54 -15.89 8.10
C ALA A 367 11.69 -17.42 8.22
N THR A 368 10.68 -18.14 7.74
CA THR A 368 10.70 -19.59 7.61
C THR A 368 11.14 -19.98 6.20
N LYS A 369 12.26 -20.71 6.11
CA LYS A 369 12.91 -21.13 4.84
C LYS A 369 13.16 -19.99 3.83
N PRO A 370 13.68 -18.80 4.25
CA PRO A 370 13.84 -17.64 3.36
C PRO A 370 14.69 -17.96 2.12
N TRP A 371 15.70 -18.84 2.26
CA TRP A 371 16.58 -19.25 1.17
C TRP A 371 15.85 -19.80 -0.07
N LEU A 372 14.64 -20.36 0.07
CA LEU A 372 13.83 -20.87 -1.05
C LEU A 372 13.33 -19.75 -1.97
N ILE A 373 13.31 -18.50 -1.52
CA ILE A 373 12.96 -17.34 -2.34
C ILE A 373 13.95 -17.18 -3.50
N LEU A 374 15.24 -17.49 -3.29
CA LEU A 374 16.28 -17.36 -4.33
C LEU A 374 16.06 -18.29 -5.53
N PRO A 375 15.92 -19.62 -5.39
CA PRO A 375 15.68 -20.50 -6.53
C PRO A 375 14.30 -20.26 -7.17
N VAL A 376 13.25 -19.98 -6.38
CA VAL A 376 11.93 -19.63 -6.93
C VAL A 376 12.04 -18.34 -7.76
N GLY A 377 12.66 -17.32 -7.20
CA GLY A 377 12.96 -16.06 -7.89
C GLY A 377 13.73 -16.26 -9.19
N ALA A 378 14.79 -17.07 -9.19
CA ALA A 378 15.56 -17.36 -10.40
C ALA A 378 14.70 -17.99 -11.51
N VAL A 379 13.81 -18.93 -11.17
CA VAL A 379 12.85 -19.51 -12.14
C VAL A 379 11.92 -18.42 -12.68
N PHE A 380 11.38 -17.56 -11.82
CA PHE A 380 10.53 -16.44 -12.23
C PHE A 380 11.28 -15.43 -13.12
N ALA A 381 12.55 -15.14 -12.86
CA ALA A 381 13.37 -14.30 -13.75
C ALA A 381 13.49 -14.89 -15.15
N VAL A 382 13.77 -16.18 -15.27
CA VAL A 382 13.87 -16.86 -16.58
C VAL A 382 12.53 -16.81 -17.32
N VAL A 383 11.44 -17.14 -16.62
CA VAL A 383 10.08 -17.11 -17.19
C VAL A 383 9.73 -15.69 -17.67
N TYR A 384 9.95 -14.68 -16.83
CA TYR A 384 9.63 -13.29 -17.17
C TYR A 384 10.48 -12.76 -18.32
N TYR A 385 11.79 -12.99 -18.31
CA TYR A 385 12.65 -12.53 -19.38
C TYR A 385 12.23 -13.13 -20.73
N ALA A 386 12.01 -14.45 -20.78
CA ALA A 386 11.60 -15.14 -21.99
C ALA A 386 10.22 -14.69 -22.47
N LEU A 387 9.24 -14.62 -21.56
CA LEU A 387 7.88 -14.18 -21.86
C LEU A 387 7.85 -12.75 -22.38
N PHE A 388 8.44 -11.79 -21.66
CA PHE A 388 8.43 -10.39 -22.07
C PHE A 388 9.10 -10.21 -23.42
N ARG A 389 10.29 -10.80 -23.61
CA ARG A 389 11.00 -10.71 -24.89
C ARG A 389 10.20 -11.32 -26.04
N TYR A 390 9.58 -12.48 -25.82
CA TYR A 390 8.72 -13.12 -26.83
C TYR A 390 7.52 -12.24 -27.19
N VAL A 391 6.75 -11.79 -26.20
CA VAL A 391 5.53 -11.02 -26.42
C VAL A 391 5.85 -9.66 -27.05
N ILE A 392 6.88 -8.95 -26.59
CA ILE A 392 7.28 -7.65 -27.15
C ILE A 392 7.63 -7.77 -28.62
N ILE A 393 8.43 -8.78 -29.00
CA ILE A 393 8.85 -8.98 -30.40
C ILE A 393 7.71 -9.50 -31.26
N ARG A 394 6.96 -10.50 -30.78
CA ARG A 394 5.93 -11.20 -31.56
C ARG A 394 4.73 -10.32 -31.89
N PHE A 395 4.38 -9.39 -31.00
CA PHE A 395 3.21 -8.52 -31.13
C PHE A 395 3.58 -7.05 -31.38
N ASP A 396 4.87 -6.76 -31.60
CA ASP A 396 5.41 -5.40 -31.78
C ASP A 396 4.91 -4.39 -30.72
N ILE A 397 4.99 -4.77 -29.45
CA ILE A 397 4.57 -3.87 -28.37
C ILE A 397 5.53 -2.67 -28.31
N LYS A 398 4.95 -1.46 -28.31
CA LYS A 398 5.66 -0.17 -28.24
C LYS A 398 6.17 0.16 -26.83
N THR A 399 6.88 -0.78 -26.22
CA THR A 399 7.55 -0.55 -24.92
C THR A 399 8.58 0.58 -25.03
N PRO A 400 9.04 1.19 -23.92
CA PRO A 400 10.03 2.27 -23.97
C PRO A 400 11.22 1.94 -24.88
N GLY A 401 11.48 2.78 -25.88
CA GLY A 401 12.52 2.56 -26.89
C GLY A 401 12.07 1.93 -28.20
N ARG A 402 10.76 1.70 -28.39
CA ARG A 402 10.17 1.05 -29.58
C ARG A 402 9.03 1.86 -30.22
N GLU A 403 8.76 3.07 -29.73
CA GLU A 403 7.76 4.02 -30.24
C GLU A 403 8.06 4.40 -31.69
N ASP A 404 7.04 4.81 -32.46
CA ASP A 404 7.22 5.18 -33.86
C ASP A 404 7.83 6.59 -33.98
N ASP A 405 8.61 6.84 -35.04
CA ASP A 405 9.43 8.07 -35.18
C ASP A 405 8.60 9.37 -35.21
N ALA A 406 7.29 9.28 -35.49
CA ALA A 406 6.36 10.42 -35.44
C ALA A 406 5.96 10.80 -34.00
N ASP A 407 5.76 9.82 -33.13
CA ASP A 407 5.47 10.05 -31.70
C ASP A 407 6.71 10.63 -30.98
N GLU A 408 7.90 10.37 -31.53
CA GLU A 408 9.18 10.91 -31.04
C GLU A 408 9.29 12.44 -31.22
N LEU A 409 8.76 12.98 -32.32
CA LEU A 409 8.76 14.43 -32.60
C LEU A 409 7.80 15.19 -31.67
N GLU A 410 6.64 14.62 -31.33
CA GLU A 410 5.70 15.24 -30.39
C GLU A 410 6.22 15.23 -28.94
N ALA A 411 6.88 14.15 -28.50
CA ALA A 411 7.45 14.05 -27.15
C ALA A 411 8.66 14.98 -26.94
N ALA A 412 9.41 15.27 -28.00
CA ALA A 412 10.51 16.24 -27.97
C ALA A 412 9.98 17.69 -27.88
N ASN A 413 8.94 18.01 -28.65
CA ASN A 413 8.34 19.35 -28.70
C ASN A 413 7.55 19.74 -27.43
N THR A 414 7.24 18.78 -26.55
CA THR A 414 6.55 19.02 -25.26
C THR A 414 7.52 19.17 -24.08
N LYS A 415 8.82 18.97 -24.30
CA LYS A 415 9.88 19.15 -23.30
C LYS A 415 10.67 20.46 -23.44
N GLU A 416 10.40 21.25 -24.49
CA GLU A 416 10.74 22.68 -24.59
C GLU A 416 9.57 23.54 -24.10
#